data_AF-A0A1M4YCI2-F1
#
_entry.id   AF-A0A1M4YCI2-F1
#
_cell.length_a   1.000
_cell.length_b   1.000
_cell.length_c   1.000
_cell.angle_alpha   90.00
_cell.angle_beta   90.00
_cell.angle_gamma   90.00
#
_symmetry.space_group_name_H-M   'P 1'
#
loop_
_entity.id
_entity.type
_entity.pdbx_description
1 polymer ?
#
loop_
_entity_poly.entity_id
_entity_poly.type
_entity_poly.pdbx_seq_one_letter_code
_entity_poly.pdbx_strand_id
1 'polypeptide(L)'
;MKKTIIYFLIIAFSQNILSQNNEYEKGLIDLAKTYKNFHFRGDPPSNVYEEIKSIPSKKLLTAKKFIKEVVTSNNKLLTTEFLTKPDSVTLKSLYIIRGVNWNMHEAEAKDNMAIVDSLKSEKTNYHELVSCYYGMLFSAIGNKNKPFDLSEVNLNLRDYNLSDDTEKGIFFLTSMRTFGTMIWGYINVPKPPNYKKALNYINKYPKYNGIKYYRFTDLNFKDFKLTTDKRKPKESYKNYYINKYIETLMYHSLCLSEKKKYRKEKDNLLLESILRNESYWKYTKYKPTLEKIFKKVKE
;
A
#
# COMPACT_ATOMS: atom_id res chain seq x y z
N MET A 1 42.63 24.38 30.35
CA MET A 1 42.70 23.62 29.06
C MET A 1 41.69 22.47 28.98
N LYS A 2 41.68 21.48 29.89
CA LYS A 2 40.75 20.33 29.80
C LYS A 2 39.26 20.71 29.76
N LYS A 3 38.79 21.67 30.58
CA LYS A 3 37.39 22.14 30.57
C LYS A 3 37.00 22.86 29.28
N THR A 4 37.87 23.70 28.72
CA THR A 4 37.65 24.43 27.46
C THR A 4 37.55 23.50 26.26
N ILE A 5 38.36 22.43 26.22
CA ILE A 5 38.29 21.39 25.18
C ILE A 5 36.96 20.62 25.27
N ILE A 6 36.47 20.32 26.48
CA ILE A 6 35.18 19.67 26.68
C ILE A 6 34.02 20.55 26.20
N TYR A 7 34.01 21.85 26.52
CA TYR A 7 32.97 22.76 26.03
C TYR A 7 32.99 22.90 24.51
N PHE A 8 34.18 22.98 23.90
CA PHE A 8 34.31 23.04 22.44
C PHE A 8 33.83 21.74 21.77
N LEU A 9 34.13 20.58 22.36
CA LEU A 9 33.62 19.29 21.88
C LEU A 9 32.10 19.20 22.01
N ILE A 10 31.50 19.68 23.11
CA ILE A 10 30.04 19.69 23.29
C ILE A 10 29.36 20.60 22.25
N ILE A 11 29.92 21.78 21.98
CA ILE A 11 29.39 22.71 20.97
C ILE A 11 29.55 22.15 19.56
N ALA A 12 30.71 21.59 19.22
CA ALA A 12 30.93 20.96 17.93
C ALA A 12 30.00 19.74 17.74
N PHE A 13 29.76 18.96 18.80
CA PHE A 13 28.87 17.81 18.75
C PHE A 13 27.40 18.22 18.59
N SER A 14 26.96 19.29 19.28
CA SER A 14 25.57 19.79 19.16
C SER A 14 25.30 20.41 17.78
N GLN A 15 26.25 21.13 17.21
CA GLN A 15 26.13 21.68 15.85
C GLN A 15 26.06 20.58 14.78
N ASN A 16 26.83 19.50 14.94
CA ASN A 16 26.76 18.35 14.03
C ASN A 16 25.39 17.64 14.09
N ILE A 17 24.81 17.47 15.29
CA ILE A 17 23.48 16.87 15.45
C ILE A 17 22.39 17.73 14.80
N LEU A 18 22.45 19.05 14.99
CA LEU A 18 21.49 20.00 14.40
C LEU A 18 21.54 19.99 12.87
N SER A 19 22.74 19.97 12.27
CA SER A 19 22.91 19.90 10.81
C SER A 19 22.34 18.59 10.23
N GLN A 20 22.67 17.45 10.85
CA GLN A 20 22.22 16.13 10.38
C GLN A 20 20.70 15.95 10.47
N ASN A 21 20.05 16.53 11.49
CA ASN A 21 18.60 16.53 11.59
C ASN A 21 18.02 17.34 10.44
N ASN A 22 18.45 18.59 10.25
CA ASN A 22 17.93 19.46 9.19
C ASN A 22 18.06 18.83 7.78
N GLU A 23 19.16 18.11 7.52
CA GLU A 23 19.35 17.33 6.30
C GLU A 23 18.35 16.17 6.13
N TYR A 24 18.02 15.48 7.23
CA TYR A 24 17.00 14.43 7.23
C TYR A 24 15.61 15.00 6.94
N GLU A 25 15.20 16.07 7.61
CA GLU A 25 13.88 16.66 7.40
C GLU A 25 13.72 17.24 5.98
N LYS A 26 14.72 17.97 5.49
CA LYS A 26 14.73 18.47 4.10
C LYS A 26 14.67 17.32 3.10
N GLY A 27 15.45 16.26 3.32
CA GLY A 27 15.43 15.07 2.48
C GLY A 27 14.06 14.38 2.42
N LEU A 28 13.31 14.33 3.53
CA LEU A 28 11.94 13.82 3.54
C LEU A 28 11.01 14.65 2.65
N ILE A 29 11.14 15.98 2.71
CA ILE A 29 10.32 16.90 1.91
C ILE A 29 10.65 16.75 0.42
N ASP A 30 11.93 16.65 0.06
CA ASP A 30 12.34 16.52 -1.34
C ASP A 30 11.94 15.17 -1.95
N LEU A 31 12.03 14.08 -1.17
CA LEU A 31 11.45 12.79 -1.56
C LEU A 31 9.93 12.86 -1.71
N ALA A 32 9.23 13.60 -0.85
CA ALA A 32 7.79 13.80 -0.96
C ALA A 32 7.38 14.58 -2.20
N LYS A 33 8.14 15.63 -2.58
CA LYS A 33 7.92 16.37 -3.84
C LYS A 33 8.11 15.44 -5.04
N THR A 34 9.16 14.63 -5.03
CA THR A 34 9.45 13.67 -6.09
C THR A 34 8.32 12.64 -6.21
N TYR A 35 7.92 12.05 -5.08
CA TYR A 35 6.78 11.12 -5.05
C TYR A 35 5.51 11.78 -5.57
N LYS A 36 5.15 12.96 -5.08
CA LYS A 36 3.98 13.72 -5.54
C LYS A 36 3.92 13.84 -7.05
N ASN A 37 5.02 14.27 -7.65
CA ASN A 37 5.05 14.61 -9.06
C ASN A 37 5.10 13.37 -9.98
N PHE A 38 5.67 12.26 -9.50
CA PHE A 38 6.00 11.13 -10.37
C PHE A 38 5.44 9.76 -9.94
N HIS A 39 4.69 9.63 -8.84
CA HIS A 39 4.17 8.32 -8.40
C HIS A 39 3.04 7.73 -9.25
N PHE A 40 2.39 8.53 -10.11
CA PHE A 40 1.20 8.10 -10.87
C PHE A 40 1.50 7.60 -12.29
N ARG A 41 2.02 8.45 -13.18
CA ARG A 41 2.33 8.09 -14.59
C ARG A 41 3.57 8.81 -15.08
N GLY A 42 4.27 8.19 -16.04
CA GLY A 42 5.48 8.71 -16.65
C GLY A 42 6.69 8.62 -15.72
N ASP A 43 7.88 8.45 -16.28
CA ASP A 43 9.11 8.41 -15.51
C ASP A 43 9.65 9.83 -15.31
N PRO A 44 10.32 10.11 -14.18
CA PRO A 44 10.97 11.40 -14.01
C PRO A 44 12.16 11.55 -14.97
N PRO A 45 12.54 12.80 -15.32
CA PRO A 45 13.74 13.07 -16.10
C PRO A 45 15.02 12.70 -15.32
N SER A 46 16.12 12.49 -16.03
CA SER A 46 17.36 11.95 -15.46
C SER A 46 17.91 12.73 -14.27
N ASN A 47 17.76 14.06 -14.26
CA ASN A 47 18.23 14.92 -13.17
C ASN A 47 17.54 14.63 -11.84
N VAL A 48 16.27 14.20 -11.85
CA VAL A 48 15.53 13.88 -10.62
C VAL A 48 16.13 12.65 -9.93
N TYR A 49 16.69 11.70 -10.68
CA TYR A 49 17.38 10.55 -10.06
C TYR A 49 18.68 10.97 -9.38
N GLU A 50 19.41 11.93 -9.95
CA GLU A 50 20.60 12.49 -9.33
C GLU A 50 20.23 13.34 -8.11
N GLU A 51 19.12 14.09 -8.15
CA GLU A 51 18.58 14.82 -6.99
C GLU A 51 18.20 13.88 -5.84
N ILE A 52 17.53 12.75 -6.11
CA ILE A 52 17.29 11.72 -5.08
C ILE A 52 18.63 11.24 -4.51
N LYS A 53 19.59 10.93 -5.38
CA LYS A 53 20.90 10.39 -4.97
C LYS A 53 21.72 11.39 -4.16
N SER A 54 21.62 12.69 -4.43
CA SER A 54 22.38 13.74 -3.76
C SER A 54 21.87 14.09 -2.37
N ILE A 55 20.69 13.60 -1.95
CA ILE A 55 20.19 13.79 -0.57
C ILE A 55 21.22 13.23 0.43
N PRO A 56 21.82 14.05 1.32
CA PRO A 56 22.99 13.66 2.12
C PRO A 56 22.65 12.76 3.31
N SER A 57 21.38 12.70 3.72
CA SER A 57 20.96 11.97 4.91
C SER A 57 21.12 10.44 4.77
N LYS A 58 22.05 9.86 5.54
CA LYS A 58 22.26 8.41 5.63
C LYS A 58 21.03 7.66 6.14
N LYS A 59 20.24 8.28 7.03
CA LYS A 59 18.98 7.71 7.55
C LYS A 59 17.94 7.47 6.45
N LEU A 60 18.06 8.17 5.31
CA LEU A 60 17.13 8.04 4.18
C LEU A 60 17.62 7.09 3.10
N LEU A 61 18.72 6.34 3.28
CA LEU A 61 19.29 5.51 2.22
C LEU A 61 18.27 4.54 1.61
N THR A 62 17.58 3.76 2.45
CA THR A 62 16.55 2.82 2.01
C THR A 62 15.33 3.53 1.44
N ALA A 63 14.90 4.63 2.08
CA ALA A 63 13.77 5.43 1.60
C ALA A 63 14.04 6.03 0.21
N LYS A 64 15.25 6.54 -0.05
CA LYS A 64 15.71 7.04 -1.36
C LYS A 64 15.61 5.95 -2.41
N LYS A 65 16.13 4.76 -2.11
CA LYS A 65 16.09 3.61 -3.03
C LYS A 65 14.64 3.21 -3.33
N PHE A 66 13.80 3.15 -2.30
CA PHE A 66 12.37 2.86 -2.46
C PHE A 66 11.64 3.90 -3.31
N ILE A 67 11.81 5.20 -3.01
CA ILE A 67 11.15 6.28 -3.78
C ILE A 67 11.61 6.27 -5.23
N LYS A 68 12.91 6.04 -5.49
CA LYS A 68 13.42 5.86 -6.85
C LYS A 68 12.63 4.78 -7.60
N GLU A 69 12.49 3.58 -7.04
CA GLU A 69 11.75 2.49 -7.69
C GLU A 69 10.25 2.80 -7.84
N VAL A 70 9.64 3.45 -6.84
CA VAL A 70 8.22 3.84 -6.86
C VAL A 70 7.90 4.84 -7.97
N VAL A 71 8.84 5.69 -8.34
CA VAL A 71 8.66 6.67 -9.44
C VAL A 71 9.17 6.17 -10.79
N THR A 72 9.70 4.95 -10.88
CA THR A 72 10.27 4.39 -12.13
C THR A 72 9.37 3.30 -12.72
N SER A 73 9.24 3.25 -14.04
CA SER A 73 8.61 2.13 -14.75
C SER A 73 9.56 0.93 -14.85
N ASN A 74 9.06 -0.28 -15.05
CA ASN A 74 9.87 -1.51 -15.02
C ASN A 74 10.75 -1.62 -13.76
N ASN A 75 10.20 -1.14 -12.64
CA ASN A 75 10.87 -1.12 -11.35
C ASN A 75 11.09 -2.52 -10.78
N LYS A 76 11.90 -2.57 -9.73
CA LYS A 76 12.27 -3.78 -9.00
C LYS A 76 11.36 -4.05 -7.80
N LEU A 77 10.21 -3.37 -7.68
CA LEU A 77 9.35 -3.45 -6.48
C LEU A 77 8.80 -4.86 -6.18
N LEU A 78 8.79 -5.76 -7.16
CA LEU A 78 8.39 -7.15 -7.01
C LEU A 78 9.53 -8.10 -6.63
N THR A 79 10.76 -7.58 -6.45
CA THR A 79 11.87 -8.38 -5.95
C THR A 79 11.78 -8.56 -4.44
N THR A 80 12.39 -9.62 -3.92
CA THR A 80 12.45 -9.90 -2.47
C THR A 80 12.95 -8.71 -1.66
N GLU A 81 13.87 -7.91 -2.22
CA GLU A 81 14.40 -6.71 -1.56
C GLU A 81 13.29 -5.74 -1.11
N PHE A 82 12.32 -5.45 -1.99
CA PHE A 82 11.25 -4.49 -1.71
C PHE A 82 10.00 -5.16 -1.15
N LEU A 83 9.78 -6.43 -1.42
CA LEU A 83 8.67 -7.16 -0.79
C LEU A 83 8.94 -7.42 0.69
N THR A 84 10.21 -7.57 1.08
CA THR A 84 10.63 -7.68 2.48
C THR A 84 10.34 -6.39 3.24
N LYS A 85 9.75 -6.53 4.43
CA LYS A 85 9.45 -5.38 5.30
C LYS A 85 10.75 -4.65 5.68
N PRO A 86 10.85 -3.32 5.46
CA PRO A 86 12.03 -2.55 5.84
C PRO A 86 12.05 -2.22 7.33
N ASP A 87 13.14 -1.63 7.80
CA ASP A 87 13.32 -1.21 9.18
C ASP A 87 12.33 -0.11 9.61
N SER A 88 12.20 0.11 10.92
CA SER A 88 11.26 1.07 11.51
C SER A 88 11.55 2.53 11.14
N VAL A 89 12.82 2.89 10.89
CA VAL A 89 13.20 4.24 10.46
C VAL A 89 12.66 4.47 9.06
N THR A 90 12.90 3.53 8.14
CA THR A 90 12.38 3.56 6.77
C THR A 90 10.86 3.62 6.74
N LEU A 91 10.17 2.77 7.53
CA LEU A 91 8.71 2.78 7.65
C LEU A 91 8.18 4.14 8.11
N LYS A 92 8.80 4.76 9.12
CA LYS A 92 8.41 6.09 9.61
C LYS A 92 8.72 7.18 8.59
N SER A 93 9.87 7.14 7.92
CA SER A 93 10.23 8.09 6.86
C SER A 93 9.21 8.09 5.73
N LEU A 94 8.81 6.90 5.25
CA LEU A 94 7.83 6.77 4.17
C LEU A 94 6.42 7.21 4.59
N TYR A 95 6.04 6.98 5.84
CA TYR A 95 4.81 7.53 6.40
C TYR A 95 4.80 9.06 6.40
N ILE A 96 5.91 9.70 6.79
CA ILE A 96 6.07 11.15 6.75
C ILE A 96 6.02 11.66 5.30
N ILE A 97 6.75 11.01 4.39
CA ILE A 97 6.74 11.34 2.95
C ILE A 97 5.31 11.32 2.39
N ARG A 98 4.51 10.29 2.72
CA ARG A 98 3.09 10.23 2.32
C ARG A 98 2.29 11.39 2.91
N GLY A 99 2.51 11.71 4.19
CA GLY A 99 1.82 12.81 4.87
C GLY A 99 2.12 14.18 4.26
N VAL A 100 3.39 14.46 3.97
CA VAL A 100 3.83 15.69 3.27
C VAL A 100 3.25 15.72 1.85
N ASN A 101 3.29 14.62 1.11
CA ASN A 101 2.63 14.50 -0.19
C ASN A 101 1.14 14.85 -0.12
N TRP A 102 0.44 14.33 0.88
CA TRP A 102 -0.95 14.71 1.08
C TRP A 102 -1.09 16.20 1.37
N ASN A 103 -0.29 16.79 2.26
CA ASN A 103 -0.35 18.22 2.56
C ASN A 103 -0.22 19.07 1.29
N MET A 104 0.69 18.70 0.39
CA MET A 104 0.91 19.39 -0.90
C MET A 104 -0.24 19.27 -1.92
N HIS A 105 -1.34 18.58 -1.58
CA HIS A 105 -2.58 18.53 -2.36
C HIS A 105 -3.71 19.37 -1.77
N GLU A 106 -3.52 20.00 -0.61
CA GLU A 106 -4.53 20.89 -0.04
C GLU A 106 -4.51 22.27 -0.68
N ALA A 107 -5.70 22.89 -0.76
CA ALA A 107 -5.84 24.28 -1.18
C ALA A 107 -5.10 25.23 -0.21
N GLU A 108 -5.19 24.97 1.09
CA GLU A 108 -4.52 25.71 2.16
C GLU A 108 -3.45 24.83 2.81
N ALA A 109 -2.44 24.44 2.02
CA ALA A 109 -1.35 23.59 2.50
C ALA A 109 -0.56 24.29 3.62
N LYS A 110 -0.32 23.56 4.72
CA LYS A 110 0.56 24.04 5.80
C LYS A 110 2.02 24.01 5.36
N ASP A 111 2.89 24.67 6.11
CA ASP A 111 4.33 24.53 5.92
C ASP A 111 4.76 23.05 6.04
N ASN A 112 5.56 22.58 5.08
CA ASN A 112 5.95 21.18 5.00
C ASN A 112 6.88 20.76 6.14
N MET A 113 7.71 21.68 6.68
CA MET A 113 8.55 21.40 7.83
C MET A 113 7.69 21.17 9.07
N ALA A 114 6.67 22.01 9.26
CA ALA A 114 5.70 21.82 10.35
C ALA A 114 4.97 20.46 10.26
N ILE A 115 4.65 19.99 9.06
CA ILE A 115 4.09 18.64 8.86
C ILE A 115 5.10 17.55 9.22
N VAL A 116 6.36 17.69 8.81
CA VAL A 116 7.43 16.73 9.16
C VAL A 116 7.58 16.64 10.68
N ASP A 117 7.66 17.76 11.39
CA ASP A 117 7.83 17.79 12.85
C ASP A 117 6.63 17.20 13.59
N SER A 118 5.41 17.52 13.13
CA SER A 118 4.18 16.93 13.68
C SER A 118 4.16 15.41 13.50
N LEU A 119 4.45 14.91 12.31
CA LEU A 119 4.40 13.47 12.04
C LEU A 119 5.56 12.72 12.69
N LYS A 120 6.73 13.34 12.89
CA LYS A 120 7.85 12.74 13.65
C LYS A 120 7.48 12.50 15.11
N SER A 121 6.83 13.48 15.74
CA SER A 121 6.42 13.42 17.15
C SER A 121 5.14 12.60 17.37
N GLU A 122 4.33 12.36 16.32
CA GLU A 122 3.13 11.53 16.42
C GLU A 122 3.46 10.09 16.83
N LYS A 123 2.80 9.62 17.89
CA LYS A 123 2.74 8.20 18.25
C LYS A 123 1.82 7.45 17.27
N THR A 124 2.37 7.10 16.12
CA THR A 124 1.68 6.33 15.08
C THR A 124 1.66 4.84 15.42
N ASN A 125 0.55 4.15 15.14
CA ASN A 125 0.49 2.70 15.25
C ASN A 125 1.49 2.06 14.27
N TYR A 126 2.28 1.09 14.74
CA TYR A 126 3.29 0.44 13.90
C TYR A 126 2.69 -0.23 12.64
N HIS A 127 1.54 -0.88 12.76
CA HIS A 127 0.84 -1.50 11.64
C HIS A 127 0.29 -0.48 10.62
N GLU A 128 0.03 0.76 11.04
CA GLU A 128 -0.29 1.86 10.11
C GLU A 128 0.95 2.24 9.28
N LEU A 129 2.16 2.17 9.84
CA LEU A 129 3.39 2.39 9.09
C LEU A 129 3.64 1.27 8.06
N VAL A 130 3.44 0.01 8.46
CA VAL A 130 3.53 -1.15 7.56
C VAL A 130 2.50 -1.06 6.44
N SER A 131 1.26 -0.69 6.76
CA SER A 131 0.22 -0.45 5.75
C SER A 131 0.56 0.70 4.80
N CYS A 132 1.22 1.75 5.29
CA CYS A 132 1.67 2.85 4.45
C CYS A 132 2.71 2.38 3.42
N TYR A 133 3.69 1.59 3.87
CA TYR A 133 4.74 1.02 3.03
C TYR A 133 4.17 0.20 1.87
N TYR A 134 3.40 -0.85 2.20
CA TYR A 134 2.81 -1.71 1.17
C TYR A 134 1.77 -0.97 0.33
N GLY A 135 1.11 0.05 0.87
CA GLY A 135 0.20 0.93 0.14
C GLY A 135 0.90 1.67 -0.99
N MET A 136 2.06 2.26 -0.70
CA MET A 136 2.89 2.93 -1.70
C MET A 136 3.46 1.93 -2.71
N LEU A 137 3.99 0.80 -2.24
CA LEU A 137 4.59 -0.25 -3.08
C LEU A 137 3.58 -0.78 -4.12
N PHE A 138 2.40 -1.23 -3.68
CA PHE A 138 1.44 -1.82 -4.60
C PHE A 138 0.78 -0.77 -5.50
N SER A 139 0.55 0.45 -5.00
CA SER A 139 0.06 1.54 -5.84
C SER A 139 1.03 1.82 -6.98
N ALA A 140 2.34 1.85 -6.71
CA ALA A 140 3.36 2.02 -7.73
C ALA A 140 3.37 0.86 -8.74
N ILE A 141 3.29 -0.41 -8.30
CA ILE A 141 3.15 -1.56 -9.21
C ILE A 141 1.94 -1.39 -10.14
N GLY A 142 0.78 -1.05 -9.59
CA GLY A 142 -0.44 -0.86 -10.38
C GLY A 142 -0.35 0.31 -11.36
N ASN A 143 0.37 1.36 -11.01
CA ASN A 143 0.51 2.60 -11.77
C ASN A 143 1.60 2.55 -12.85
N LYS A 144 2.77 1.99 -12.50
CA LYS A 144 4.02 2.05 -13.27
C LYS A 144 4.26 0.82 -14.15
N ASN A 145 3.84 -0.36 -13.71
CA ASN A 145 4.13 -1.59 -14.45
C ASN A 145 3.02 -1.82 -15.49
N LYS A 146 3.26 -1.31 -16.70
CA LYS A 146 2.33 -1.37 -17.84
C LYS A 146 2.97 -2.13 -19.02
N PRO A 147 2.26 -3.08 -19.66
CA PRO A 147 0.93 -3.58 -19.28
C PRO A 147 0.98 -4.27 -17.91
N PHE A 148 -0.09 -4.12 -17.13
CA PHE A 148 -0.18 -4.82 -15.85
C PHE A 148 -0.29 -6.32 -16.13
N ASP A 149 0.64 -7.09 -15.58
CA ASP A 149 0.62 -8.55 -15.60
C ASP A 149 1.39 -9.13 -14.42
N LEU A 150 0.69 -9.85 -13.55
CA LEU A 150 1.29 -10.57 -12.43
C LEU A 150 0.86 -12.04 -12.44
N SER A 151 0.40 -12.57 -13.58
CA SER A 151 -0.11 -13.94 -13.70
C SER A 151 0.92 -15.01 -13.29
N GLU A 152 2.20 -14.77 -13.61
CA GLU A 152 3.33 -15.64 -13.26
C GLU A 152 3.96 -15.32 -11.89
N VAL A 153 3.46 -14.30 -11.18
CA VAL A 153 4.03 -13.89 -9.89
C VAL A 153 3.37 -14.68 -8.76
N ASN A 154 4.20 -15.29 -7.92
CA ASN A 154 3.79 -15.88 -6.65
C ASN A 154 4.36 -15.07 -5.48
N LEU A 155 3.50 -14.41 -4.72
CA LEU A 155 3.87 -13.65 -3.54
C LEU A 155 3.92 -14.60 -2.33
N ASN A 156 5.11 -15.11 -2.01
CA ASN A 156 5.31 -15.99 -0.86
C ASN A 156 5.55 -15.17 0.41
N LEU A 157 4.51 -15.02 1.22
CA LEU A 157 4.53 -14.16 2.42
C LEU A 157 5.53 -14.64 3.49
N ARG A 158 5.98 -15.89 3.40
CA ARG A 158 7.00 -16.46 4.30
C ARG A 158 8.39 -15.86 4.06
N ASP A 159 8.64 -15.30 2.88
CA ASP A 159 9.96 -14.86 2.45
C ASP A 159 10.23 -13.37 2.77
N TYR A 160 9.24 -12.65 3.30
CA TYR A 160 9.25 -11.18 3.37
C TYR A 160 9.43 -10.61 4.79
N ASN A 161 9.86 -11.43 5.74
CA ASN A 161 10.08 -11.03 7.14
C ASN A 161 8.86 -10.34 7.79
N LEU A 162 7.65 -10.81 7.46
CA LEU A 162 6.41 -10.36 8.07
C LEU A 162 6.27 -11.00 9.45
N SER A 163 6.30 -10.20 10.50
CA SER A 163 6.49 -10.64 11.89
C SER A 163 5.27 -11.34 12.49
N ASP A 164 4.06 -11.05 12.00
CA ASP A 164 2.83 -11.65 12.50
C ASP A 164 1.74 -11.75 11.40
N ASP A 165 0.59 -12.31 11.77
CA ASP A 165 -0.55 -12.45 10.86
C ASP A 165 -1.21 -11.10 10.52
N THR A 166 -1.00 -10.06 11.33
CA THR A 166 -1.45 -8.70 11.01
C THR A 166 -0.67 -8.15 9.84
N GLU A 167 0.66 -8.31 9.83
CA GLU A 167 1.51 -7.88 8.73
C GLU A 167 1.26 -8.66 7.43
N LYS A 168 1.05 -9.99 7.53
CA LYS A 168 0.62 -10.81 6.38
C LYS A 168 -0.73 -10.34 5.83
N GLY A 169 -1.68 -10.08 6.72
CA GLY A 169 -2.98 -9.52 6.38
C GLY A 169 -2.88 -8.15 5.71
N ILE A 170 -1.99 -7.28 6.20
CA ILE A 170 -1.73 -5.96 5.63
C ILE A 170 -1.19 -6.08 4.21
N PHE A 171 -0.16 -6.91 4.02
CA PHE A 171 0.44 -7.13 2.71
C PHE A 171 -0.63 -7.54 1.68
N PHE A 172 -1.38 -8.60 2.00
CA PHE A 172 -2.39 -9.16 1.13
C PHE A 172 -3.56 -8.19 0.86
N LEU A 173 -4.13 -7.59 1.91
CA LEU A 173 -5.30 -6.73 1.74
C LEU A 173 -4.96 -5.43 1.02
N THR A 174 -3.76 -4.90 1.24
CA THR A 174 -3.31 -3.67 0.60
C THR A 174 -3.06 -3.87 -0.89
N SER A 175 -2.46 -4.99 -1.30
CA SER A 175 -2.31 -5.34 -2.71
C SER A 175 -3.69 -5.54 -3.37
N MET A 176 -4.59 -6.29 -2.73
CA MET A 176 -5.93 -6.54 -3.26
C MET A 176 -6.77 -5.27 -3.40
N ARG A 177 -6.63 -4.29 -2.49
CA ARG A 177 -7.26 -2.97 -2.65
C ARG A 177 -6.78 -2.27 -3.92
N THR A 178 -5.48 -2.33 -4.22
CA THR A 178 -4.94 -1.74 -5.45
C THR A 178 -5.46 -2.47 -6.69
N PHE A 179 -5.37 -3.79 -6.71
CA PHE A 179 -5.82 -4.60 -7.83
C PHE A 179 -7.32 -4.44 -8.09
N GLY A 180 -8.13 -4.40 -7.02
CA GLY A 180 -9.57 -4.12 -7.09
C GLY A 180 -9.88 -2.75 -7.70
N THR A 181 -9.08 -1.71 -7.38
CA THR A 181 -9.23 -0.36 -7.96
C THR A 181 -9.02 -0.38 -9.49
N MET A 182 -8.12 -1.24 -9.99
CA MET A 182 -7.85 -1.36 -11.42
C MET A 182 -9.04 -1.90 -12.22
N ILE A 183 -9.90 -2.72 -11.60
CA ILE A 183 -11.10 -3.24 -12.24
C ILE A 183 -12.35 -2.41 -11.95
N TRP A 184 -12.35 -1.64 -10.86
CA TRP A 184 -13.48 -0.82 -10.43
C TRP A 184 -14.01 0.09 -11.55
N GLY A 185 -13.10 0.73 -12.29
CA GLY A 185 -13.46 1.65 -13.38
C GLY A 185 -14.22 0.95 -14.51
N TYR A 186 -13.85 -0.31 -14.84
CA TYR A 186 -14.54 -1.08 -15.88
C TYR A 186 -15.92 -1.56 -15.45
N ILE A 187 -16.14 -1.74 -14.14
CA ILE A 187 -17.42 -2.21 -13.60
C ILE A 187 -18.40 -1.07 -13.36
N ASN A 188 -17.94 0.05 -12.81
CA ASN A 188 -18.83 1.08 -12.27
C ASN A 188 -19.02 2.29 -13.20
N VAL A 189 -18.06 2.62 -14.06
CA VAL A 189 -18.10 3.80 -14.92
C VAL A 189 -18.89 3.57 -16.22
N PRO A 190 -18.56 2.57 -17.07
CA PRO A 190 -19.27 2.38 -18.33
C PRO A 190 -20.69 1.82 -18.12
N LYS A 191 -21.59 2.16 -19.04
CA LYS A 191 -22.98 1.66 -19.11
C LYS A 191 -23.21 1.07 -20.51
N PRO A 192 -23.31 -0.27 -20.67
CA PRO A 192 -23.19 -1.31 -19.64
C PRO A 192 -21.75 -1.50 -19.12
N PRO A 193 -21.56 -2.17 -17.95
CA PRO A 193 -20.24 -2.52 -17.43
C PRO A 193 -19.37 -3.31 -18.42
N ASN A 194 -18.06 -3.07 -18.42
CA ASN A 194 -17.11 -3.78 -19.29
C ASN A 194 -16.48 -5.00 -18.57
N TYR A 195 -17.29 -6.03 -18.38
CA TYR A 195 -16.87 -7.26 -17.71
C TYR A 195 -15.72 -7.99 -18.41
N LYS A 196 -15.64 -7.92 -19.75
CA LYS A 196 -14.54 -8.55 -20.51
C LYS A 196 -13.20 -7.93 -20.15
N LYS A 197 -13.11 -6.59 -20.11
CA LYS A 197 -11.86 -5.90 -19.71
C LYS A 197 -11.55 -6.14 -18.23
N ALA A 198 -12.55 -6.08 -17.35
CA ALA A 198 -12.35 -6.38 -15.93
C ALA A 198 -11.80 -7.80 -15.72
N LEU A 199 -12.39 -8.82 -16.36
CA LEU A 199 -11.93 -10.22 -16.28
C LEU A 199 -10.51 -10.39 -16.81
N ASN A 200 -10.16 -9.69 -17.90
CA ASN A 200 -8.80 -9.70 -18.43
C ASN A 200 -7.76 -9.19 -17.42
N TYR A 201 -8.10 -8.19 -16.60
CA TYR A 201 -7.23 -7.75 -15.51
C TYR A 201 -7.18 -8.74 -14.35
N ILE A 202 -8.34 -9.33 -13.99
CA ILE A 202 -8.42 -10.33 -12.91
C ILE A 202 -7.55 -11.56 -13.21
N ASN A 203 -7.56 -12.02 -14.47
CA ASN A 203 -6.75 -13.16 -14.90
C ASN A 203 -5.23 -12.93 -14.76
N LYS A 204 -4.82 -11.70 -14.50
CA LYS A 204 -3.43 -11.29 -14.33
C LYS A 204 -3.06 -11.02 -12.88
N TYR A 205 -3.94 -11.30 -11.93
CA TYR A 205 -3.63 -11.18 -10.51
C TYR A 205 -2.64 -12.27 -10.08
N PRO A 206 -1.77 -11.96 -9.09
CA PRO A 206 -0.78 -12.92 -8.62
C PRO A 206 -1.41 -14.04 -7.79
N LYS A 207 -0.60 -15.07 -7.55
CA LYS A 207 -0.83 -16.05 -6.50
C LYS A 207 -0.21 -15.55 -5.19
N TYR A 208 -0.73 -16.07 -4.07
CA TYR A 208 -0.17 -15.86 -2.75
C TYR A 208 0.12 -17.23 -2.15
N ASN A 209 1.35 -17.48 -1.70
CA ASN A 209 1.75 -18.79 -1.17
C ASN A 209 1.35 -19.98 -2.07
N GLY A 210 1.42 -19.80 -3.39
CA GLY A 210 1.05 -20.81 -4.40
C GLY A 210 -0.44 -20.93 -4.70
N ILE A 211 -1.33 -20.27 -3.95
CA ILE A 211 -2.78 -20.33 -4.16
C ILE A 211 -3.31 -19.08 -4.88
N LYS A 212 -4.45 -19.23 -5.57
CA LYS A 212 -5.14 -18.10 -6.21
C LYS A 212 -5.54 -17.08 -5.14
N TYR A 213 -5.43 -15.79 -5.46
CA TYR A 213 -5.71 -14.70 -4.53
C TYR A 213 -7.06 -14.84 -3.80
N TYR A 214 -8.12 -15.29 -4.50
CA TYR A 214 -9.44 -15.39 -3.90
C TYR A 214 -9.56 -16.49 -2.83
N ARG A 215 -8.63 -17.45 -2.80
CA ARG A 215 -8.56 -18.52 -1.79
C ARG A 215 -7.78 -18.11 -0.54
N PHE A 216 -7.21 -16.91 -0.51
CA PHE A 216 -6.55 -16.40 0.69
C PHE A 216 -7.60 -15.99 1.73
N THR A 217 -7.64 -16.73 2.84
CA THR A 217 -8.68 -16.60 3.89
C THR A 217 -8.12 -16.25 5.28
N ASP A 218 -6.79 -16.20 5.43
CA ASP A 218 -6.07 -15.91 6.68
C ASP A 218 -6.17 -14.43 7.08
N LEU A 219 -7.38 -13.98 7.40
CA LEU A 219 -7.70 -12.59 7.76
C LEU A 219 -8.19 -12.44 9.22
N ASN A 220 -7.94 -13.46 10.06
CA ASN A 220 -8.27 -13.45 11.48
C ASN A 220 -7.15 -12.85 12.36
N PHE A 221 -6.63 -11.69 11.99
CA PHE A 221 -5.60 -10.98 12.74
C PHE A 221 -6.19 -9.87 13.64
N LYS A 222 -5.37 -9.20 14.47
CA LYS A 222 -5.83 -8.12 15.34
C LYS A 222 -6.14 -6.85 14.55
N ASP A 223 -7.33 -6.29 14.73
CA ASP A 223 -7.69 -5.02 14.07
C ASP A 223 -6.96 -3.82 14.69
N PHE A 224 -6.79 -2.76 13.91
CA PHE A 224 -6.18 -1.50 14.34
C PHE A 224 -6.81 -0.32 13.59
N LYS A 225 -6.59 0.90 14.10
CA LYS A 225 -7.06 2.11 13.43
C LYS A 225 -6.00 2.67 12.50
N LEU A 226 -6.42 3.18 11.35
CA LEU A 226 -5.52 3.83 10.38
C LEU A 226 -6.17 5.04 9.70
N THR A 227 -5.32 5.86 9.10
CA THR A 227 -5.70 6.97 8.23
C THR A 227 -5.82 6.50 6.79
N THR A 228 -7.06 6.36 6.31
CA THR A 228 -7.39 6.03 4.91
C THR A 228 -7.61 7.28 4.06
N ASP A 229 -8.19 8.32 4.66
CA ASP A 229 -8.39 9.66 4.12
C ASP A 229 -8.07 10.65 5.24
N LYS A 230 -7.11 11.55 5.02
CA LYS A 230 -6.68 12.52 6.04
C LYS A 230 -7.78 13.48 6.49
N ARG A 231 -8.88 13.62 5.72
CA ARG A 231 -10.03 14.47 6.04
C ARG A 231 -11.02 13.77 6.97
N LYS A 232 -10.79 12.50 7.29
CA LYS A 232 -11.68 11.67 8.11
C LYS A 232 -10.94 11.17 9.34
N PRO A 233 -11.67 10.90 10.45
CA PRO A 233 -11.09 10.21 11.59
C PRO A 233 -10.51 8.85 11.19
N LYS A 234 -9.50 8.39 11.94
CA LYS A 234 -8.96 7.03 11.73
C LYS A 234 -10.08 5.99 11.89
N GLU A 235 -10.18 5.08 10.93
CA GLU A 235 -11.19 4.02 10.89
C GLU A 235 -10.56 2.63 11.11
N SER A 236 -11.38 1.60 11.27
CA SER A 236 -10.92 0.21 11.41
C SER A 236 -10.26 -0.27 10.11
N TYR A 237 -9.07 -0.86 10.23
CA TYR A 237 -8.34 -1.45 9.11
C TYR A 237 -9.17 -2.55 8.46
N LYS A 238 -9.71 -3.47 9.27
CA LYS A 238 -10.54 -4.56 8.76
C LYS A 238 -11.80 -4.06 8.08
N ASN A 239 -12.51 -3.11 8.69
CA ASN A 239 -13.72 -2.52 8.08
C ASN A 239 -13.42 -1.95 6.69
N TYR A 240 -12.33 -1.20 6.53
CA TYR A 240 -11.99 -0.63 5.23
C TYR A 240 -11.51 -1.69 4.22
N TYR A 241 -10.47 -2.45 4.59
CA TYR A 241 -9.75 -3.28 3.63
C TYR A 241 -10.44 -4.62 3.34
N ILE A 242 -11.09 -5.25 4.31
CA ILE A 242 -11.88 -6.47 4.04
C ILE A 242 -13.09 -6.12 3.17
N ASN A 243 -13.73 -4.96 3.39
CA ASN A 243 -14.79 -4.50 2.50
C ASN A 243 -14.31 -4.36 1.05
N LYS A 244 -13.12 -3.78 0.83
CA LYS A 244 -12.53 -3.63 -0.52
C LYS A 244 -12.17 -4.96 -1.15
N TYR A 245 -11.69 -5.91 -0.36
CA TYR A 245 -11.45 -7.25 -0.87
C TYR A 245 -12.74 -7.98 -1.23
N ILE A 246 -13.78 -7.91 -0.40
CA ILE A 246 -15.12 -8.44 -0.71
C ILE A 246 -15.67 -7.79 -1.98
N GLU A 247 -15.59 -6.47 -2.12
CA GLU A 247 -16.01 -5.74 -3.32
C GLU A 247 -15.30 -6.28 -4.59
N THR A 248 -14.00 -6.54 -4.49
CA THR A 248 -13.20 -7.13 -5.58
C THR A 248 -13.68 -8.54 -5.95
N LEU A 249 -13.96 -9.39 -4.96
CA LEU A 249 -14.47 -10.74 -5.18
C LEU A 249 -15.88 -10.72 -5.79
N MET A 250 -16.73 -9.79 -5.35
CA MET A 250 -18.06 -9.59 -5.92
C MET A 250 -17.97 -9.16 -7.39
N TYR A 251 -17.07 -8.24 -7.74
CA TYR A 251 -16.83 -7.87 -9.14
C TYR A 251 -16.32 -9.03 -9.99
N HIS A 252 -15.43 -9.86 -9.44
CA HIS A 252 -14.99 -11.07 -10.12
C HIS A 252 -16.17 -12.03 -10.37
N SER A 253 -17.03 -12.25 -9.37
CA SER A 253 -18.23 -13.09 -9.52
C SER A 253 -19.20 -12.55 -10.59
N LEU A 254 -19.36 -11.23 -10.67
CA LEU A 254 -20.13 -10.60 -11.76
C LEU A 254 -19.51 -10.89 -13.13
N CYS A 255 -18.20 -10.72 -13.28
CA CYS A 255 -17.51 -10.99 -14.54
C CYS A 255 -17.67 -12.45 -15.01
N LEU A 256 -17.63 -13.41 -14.08
CA LEU A 256 -17.83 -14.83 -14.38
C LEU A 256 -19.31 -15.17 -14.68
N SER A 257 -20.26 -14.31 -14.30
CA SER A 257 -21.69 -14.55 -14.54
C SER A 257 -22.11 -14.29 -15.99
N GLU A 258 -21.28 -13.60 -16.77
CA GLU A 258 -21.59 -13.20 -18.15
C GLU A 258 -21.75 -14.37 -19.13
N LYS A 259 -21.10 -15.50 -18.86
CA LYS A 259 -21.11 -16.65 -19.76
C LYS A 259 -21.22 -17.96 -18.99
N LYS A 260 -22.11 -18.85 -19.45
CA LYS A 260 -22.34 -20.18 -18.85
C LYS A 260 -21.06 -21.00 -18.68
N LYS A 261 -20.07 -20.84 -19.57
CA LYS A 261 -18.79 -21.56 -19.50
C LYS A 261 -17.98 -21.31 -18.22
N TYR A 262 -18.20 -20.20 -17.53
CA TYR A 262 -17.48 -19.83 -16.31
C TYR A 262 -18.21 -20.25 -15.02
N ARG A 263 -19.30 -21.04 -15.13
CA ARG A 263 -20.10 -21.47 -13.97
C ARG A 263 -19.25 -22.12 -12.87
N LYS A 264 -18.41 -23.10 -13.24
CA LYS A 264 -17.54 -23.80 -12.28
C LYS A 264 -16.54 -22.87 -11.60
N GLU A 265 -15.97 -21.93 -12.35
CA GLU A 265 -15.03 -20.93 -11.81
C GLU A 265 -15.71 -19.98 -10.84
N LYS A 266 -16.95 -19.57 -11.15
CA LYS A 266 -17.77 -18.74 -10.26
C LYS A 266 -18.12 -19.49 -8.98
N ASP A 267 -18.54 -20.74 -9.07
CA ASP A 267 -18.87 -21.56 -7.91
C ASP A 267 -17.64 -21.74 -7.01
N ASN A 268 -16.47 -22.03 -7.59
CA ASN A 268 -15.21 -22.11 -6.84
C ASN A 268 -14.86 -20.76 -6.16
N LEU A 269 -14.98 -19.65 -6.88
CA LEU A 269 -14.75 -18.31 -6.31
C LEU A 269 -15.66 -18.05 -5.12
N LEU A 270 -16.96 -18.36 -5.23
CA LEU A 270 -17.93 -18.11 -4.16
C LEU A 270 -17.68 -19.02 -2.95
N LEU A 271 -17.40 -20.30 -3.18
CA LEU A 271 -17.32 -21.32 -2.12
C LEU A 271 -15.96 -21.38 -1.41
N GLU A 272 -14.88 -21.03 -2.11
CA GLU A 272 -13.51 -21.16 -1.59
C GLU A 272 -12.92 -19.82 -1.13
N SER A 273 -13.66 -18.73 -1.25
CA SER A 273 -13.22 -17.40 -0.78
C SER A 273 -13.88 -17.00 0.54
N ILE A 274 -13.44 -15.86 1.08
CA ILE A 274 -14.04 -15.27 2.28
C ILE A 274 -15.52 -14.88 2.08
N LEU A 275 -16.06 -14.91 0.85
CA LEU A 275 -17.47 -14.61 0.60
C LEU A 275 -18.40 -15.62 1.28
N ARG A 276 -18.01 -16.90 1.40
CA ARG A 276 -18.79 -17.93 2.09
C ARG A 276 -18.76 -17.78 3.61
N ASN A 277 -17.73 -17.12 4.15
CA ASN A 277 -17.56 -17.03 5.59
C ASN A 277 -18.31 -15.82 6.17
N GLU A 278 -19.44 -16.11 6.84
CA GLU A 278 -20.34 -15.12 7.43
C GLU A 278 -19.65 -14.19 8.44
N SER A 279 -18.56 -14.62 9.09
CA SER A 279 -17.84 -13.80 10.07
C SER A 279 -17.26 -12.52 9.45
N TYR A 280 -17.04 -12.52 8.13
CA TYR A 280 -16.54 -11.35 7.40
C TYR A 280 -17.65 -10.42 6.88
N TRP A 281 -18.92 -10.85 6.90
CA TRP A 281 -20.02 -10.05 6.32
C TRP A 281 -20.30 -8.77 7.09
N LYS A 282 -19.95 -8.73 8.38
CA LYS A 282 -20.00 -7.51 9.20
C LYS A 282 -19.13 -6.36 8.67
N TYR A 283 -18.15 -6.67 7.82
CA TYR A 283 -17.25 -5.69 7.23
C TYR A 283 -17.77 -5.10 5.92
N THR A 284 -18.92 -5.53 5.40
CA THR A 284 -19.34 -5.13 4.04
C THR A 284 -20.80 -4.74 3.93
N LYS A 285 -21.08 -3.79 3.02
CA LYS A 285 -22.44 -3.45 2.58
C LYS A 285 -23.10 -4.57 1.76
N TYR A 286 -22.32 -5.53 1.26
CA TYR A 286 -22.84 -6.64 0.43
C TYR A 286 -23.46 -7.78 1.26
N LYS A 287 -23.53 -7.65 2.59
CA LYS A 287 -24.13 -8.66 3.47
C LYS A 287 -25.50 -9.17 2.98
N PRO A 288 -26.49 -8.32 2.62
CA PRO A 288 -27.78 -8.81 2.13
C PRO A 288 -27.68 -9.61 0.82
N THR A 289 -26.72 -9.27 -0.05
CA THR A 289 -26.47 -10.01 -1.29
C THR A 289 -25.84 -11.37 -1.00
N LEU A 290 -24.86 -11.41 -0.10
CA LEU A 290 -24.19 -12.65 0.31
C LEU A 290 -25.18 -13.59 1.01
N GLU A 291 -26.00 -13.06 1.91
CA GLU A 291 -27.11 -13.80 2.52
C GLU A 291 -28.02 -14.43 1.47
N LYS A 292 -28.39 -13.70 0.40
CA LYS A 292 -29.23 -14.25 -0.69
C LYS A 292 -28.50 -15.34 -1.50
N ILE A 293 -27.20 -15.16 -1.77
CA ILE A 293 -26.39 -16.13 -2.51
C ILE A 293 -26.28 -17.44 -1.72
N PHE A 294 -26.08 -17.36 -0.41
CA PHE A 294 -25.81 -18.52 0.45
C PHE A 294 -27.04 -19.03 1.24
N LYS A 295 -28.20 -18.33 1.20
CA LYS A 295 -29.46 -18.70 1.88
C LYS A 295 -30.05 -20.07 1.48
N LYS A 296 -29.44 -20.78 0.52
CA LYS A 296 -29.87 -22.08 0.03
C LYS A 296 -28.86 -23.21 0.26
N VAL A 297 -27.86 -23.02 1.12
CA VAL A 297 -26.94 -24.10 1.51
C VAL A 297 -27.06 -24.33 3.02
N LYS A 298 -28.27 -24.69 3.47
CA LYS A 298 -28.46 -25.45 4.70
C LYS A 298 -29.05 -26.77 4.25
N GLU A 299 -28.27 -27.84 4.41
CA GLU A 299 -28.76 -29.22 4.37
C GLU A 299 -29.93 -29.41 5.33
#